data_AF-A0AA39NZJ6-F1
#
_entry.id   AF-A0AA39NZJ6-F1
#
_cell.length_a   1.000
_cell.length_b   1.000
_cell.length_c   1.000
_cell.angle_alpha   90.00
_cell.angle_beta   90.00
_cell.angle_gamma   90.00
#
_symmetry.space_group_name_H-M   'P 1'
#
loop_
_entity.id
_entity.type
_entity.pdbx_description
1 polymer ?
#
loop_
_entity_poly.entity_id
_entity_poly.type
_entity_poly.pdbx_seq_one_letter_code
_entity_poly.pdbx_strand_id
1 'polypeptide(L)'
;ARVWKTYEDESRKRNANMVEESRDSVDVLLVFAGLFSAVVTTFVAQTSQSLQPDYAAMSASLLYESVLVQRAIANGSPVNSIAPSPLNPTIAFVPATADVWVNGLWFTSLFLSLTTALVAVLVK
;
A
#
# COMPACT_ATOMS: atom_id res chain seq x y z
N ALA A 1 -19.94 28.09 50.63
CA ALA A 1 -18.53 27.66 50.49
C ALA A 1 -18.35 26.13 50.37
N ARG A 2 -19.07 25.30 51.14
CA ARG A 2 -18.85 23.83 51.19
C ARG A 2 -19.21 23.08 49.90
N VAL A 3 -20.29 23.49 49.22
CA VAL A 3 -20.77 22.89 47.95
C VAL A 3 -19.77 23.05 46.81
N TRP A 4 -19.10 24.21 46.73
CA TRP A 4 -18.08 24.46 45.71
C TRP A 4 -16.88 23.52 45.85
N LYS A 5 -16.41 23.29 47.09
CA LYS A 5 -15.33 22.32 47.35
C LYS A 5 -15.72 20.89 46.98
N THR A 6 -16.95 20.47 47.31
CA THR A 6 -17.44 19.13 46.95
C THR A 6 -17.56 18.97 45.44
N TYR A 7 -18.07 19.99 44.74
CA TYR A 7 -18.15 19.99 43.27
C TYR A 7 -16.76 19.95 42.61
N GLU A 8 -15.81 20.72 43.14
CA GLU A 8 -14.44 20.75 42.62
C GLU A 8 -13.72 19.40 42.82
N ASP A 9 -13.90 18.74 43.96
CA ASP A 9 -13.37 17.40 44.21
C ASP A 9 -14.01 16.34 43.29
N GLU A 10 -15.33 16.38 43.09
CA GLU A 10 -16.00 15.48 42.14
C GLU A 10 -15.57 15.73 40.70
N SER A 11 -15.48 17.00 40.28
CA SER A 11 -15.04 17.38 38.95
C SER A 11 -13.60 16.91 38.69
N ARG A 12 -12.71 17.06 39.66
CA ARG A 12 -11.32 16.61 39.56
C ARG A 12 -11.21 15.09 39.46
N LYS A 13 -12.00 14.34 40.25
CA LYS A 13 -12.10 12.88 40.16
C LYS A 13 -12.64 12.43 38.81
N ARG A 14 -13.71 13.07 38.30
CA ARG A 14 -14.29 12.76 37.00
C ARG A 14 -13.32 13.06 35.86
N ASN A 15 -12.61 14.18 35.91
CA ASN A 15 -11.64 14.55 34.89
C ASN A 15 -10.45 13.59 34.89
N ALA A 16 -9.93 13.20 36.06
CA ALA A 16 -8.88 12.20 36.17
C ALA A 16 -9.32 10.85 35.59
N ASN A 17 -10.53 10.39 35.92
CA ASN A 17 -11.08 9.14 35.40
C ASN A 17 -11.28 9.18 33.87
N MET A 18 -11.78 10.31 33.32
CA MET A 18 -11.93 10.46 31.87
C MET A 18 -10.58 10.47 31.14
N VAL A 19 -9.55 11.08 31.74
CA VAL A 19 -8.19 11.07 31.17
C VAL A 19 -7.60 9.67 31.20
N GLU A 20 -7.79 8.92 32.29
CA GLU A 20 -7.31 7.53 32.42
C GLU A 20 -7.99 6.60 31.39
N GLU A 21 -9.31 6.67 31.26
CA GLU A 21 -10.08 5.91 30.27
C GLU A 21 -9.69 6.27 28.82
N SER A 22 -9.44 7.56 28.55
CA SER A 22 -8.95 8.01 27.26
C SER A 22 -7.56 7.44 26.97
N ARG A 23 -6.68 7.34 27.98
CA ARG A 23 -5.31 6.84 27.82
C ARG A 23 -5.30 5.34 27.49
N ASP A 24 -6.15 4.57 28.16
CA ASP A 24 -6.33 3.14 27.88
C ASP A 24 -6.89 2.92 26.46
N SER A 25 -7.86 3.74 26.06
CA SER A 25 -8.44 3.69 24.70
C SER A 25 -7.40 4.01 23.62
N VAL A 26 -6.56 5.02 23.86
CA VAL A 26 -5.45 5.41 22.98
C VAL A 26 -4.41 4.30 22.86
N ASP A 27 -4.06 3.63 23.97
CA ASP A 27 -3.10 2.52 23.96
C ASP A 27 -3.58 1.34 23.11
N VAL A 28 -4.87 1.00 23.20
CA VAL A 28 -5.48 -0.03 22.34
C VAL A 28 -5.45 0.41 20.87
N LEU A 29 -5.88 1.63 20.56
CA LEU A 29 -5.87 2.16 19.19
C LEU A 29 -4.48 2.12 18.56
N LEU A 30 -3.44 2.41 19.35
CA LEU A 30 -2.06 2.49 18.89
C LEU A 30 -1.51 1.11 18.51
N VAL A 31 -1.85 0.07 19.27
CA VAL A 31 -1.55 -1.32 18.90
C VAL A 31 -2.25 -1.72 17.61
N PHE A 32 -3.55 -1.42 17.49
CA PHE A 32 -4.30 -1.71 16.26
C PHE A 32 -3.76 -0.96 15.05
N ALA A 33 -3.42 0.32 15.20
CA ALA A 33 -2.86 1.13 14.13
C ALA A 33 -1.49 0.60 13.69
N GLY A 34 -0.62 0.18 14.63
CA GLY A 34 0.66 -0.43 14.30
C GLY A 34 0.51 -1.73 13.50
N LEU A 35 -0.37 -2.64 13.95
CA LEU A 35 -0.64 -3.91 13.26
C LEU A 35 -1.26 -3.68 11.88
N PHE A 36 -2.25 -2.79 11.79
CA PHE A 36 -2.89 -2.43 10.53
C PHE A 36 -1.89 -1.80 9.55
N SER A 37 -1.05 -0.87 10.03
CA SER A 37 -0.01 -0.25 9.21
C SER A 37 1.00 -1.28 8.69
N ALA A 38 1.38 -2.27 9.48
CA ALA A 38 2.29 -3.34 9.04
C ALA A 38 1.67 -4.18 7.90
N VAL A 39 0.40 -4.56 8.05
CA VAL A 39 -0.35 -5.31 7.03
C VAL A 39 -0.51 -4.47 5.75
N VAL A 40 -0.92 -3.21 5.87
CA VAL A 40 -1.09 -2.30 4.72
C VAL A 40 0.24 -2.02 4.04
N THR A 41 1.34 -1.87 4.78
CA THR A 41 2.70 -1.71 4.20
C THR A 41 3.06 -2.91 3.33
N THR A 42 2.69 -4.12 3.75
CA THR A 42 2.91 -5.34 2.96
C THR A 42 2.09 -5.33 1.67
N PHE A 43 0.82 -4.91 1.74
CA PHE A 43 -0.02 -4.76 0.55
C PHE A 43 0.49 -3.67 -0.40
N VAL A 44 0.94 -2.52 0.13
CA VAL A 44 1.57 -1.46 -0.66
C VAL A 44 2.83 -1.97 -1.35
N ALA A 45 3.69 -2.71 -0.63
CA ALA A 45 4.92 -3.28 -1.21
C ALA A 45 4.61 -4.24 -2.37
N GLN A 46 3.61 -5.11 -2.23
CA GLN A 46 3.21 -6.02 -3.32
C GLN A 46 2.51 -5.29 -4.48
N THR A 47 1.53 -4.44 -4.19
CA THR A 47 0.75 -3.76 -5.23
C THR A 47 1.57 -2.71 -5.99
N SER A 48 2.58 -2.09 -5.35
CA SER A 48 3.51 -1.18 -6.02
C SER A 48 4.38 -1.86 -7.08
N GLN A 49 4.60 -3.17 -6.99
CA GLN A 49 5.27 -3.94 -8.03
C GLN A 49 4.38 -4.09 -9.28
N SER A 50 3.05 -4.12 -9.12
CA SER A 50 2.10 -4.17 -10.24
C SER A 50 2.08 -2.87 -11.06
N LEU A 51 2.52 -1.75 -10.49
CA LEU A 51 2.72 -0.49 -11.24
C LEU A 51 4.06 -0.42 -11.98
N GLN A 52 4.84 -1.49 -11.98
CA GLN A 52 6.07 -1.57 -12.76
C GLN A 52 5.91 -2.54 -13.92
N PRO A 53 6.57 -2.29 -15.06
CA PRO A 53 6.62 -3.25 -16.14
C PRO A 53 7.24 -4.57 -15.66
N ASP A 54 6.58 -5.68 -15.99
CA ASP A 54 7.14 -7.01 -15.74
C ASP A 54 8.26 -7.29 -16.75
N TYR A 55 9.49 -6.98 -16.34
CA TYR A 55 10.69 -7.23 -17.13
C TYR A 55 10.96 -8.72 -17.37
N ALA A 56 10.46 -9.62 -16.51
CA ALA A 56 10.57 -11.06 -16.71
C ALA A 56 9.64 -11.52 -17.84
N ALA A 57 8.39 -11.03 -17.86
CA ALA A 57 7.48 -11.29 -18.97
C ALA A 57 7.98 -10.67 -20.29
N MET A 58 8.51 -9.43 -20.24
CA MET A 58 9.09 -8.78 -21.42
C MET A 58 10.29 -9.58 -21.96
N SER A 59 11.24 -9.96 -21.11
CA SER A 59 12.39 -10.77 -21.54
C SER A 59 11.99 -12.15 -22.07
N ALA A 60 11.03 -12.83 -21.44
CA ALA A 60 10.50 -14.10 -21.91
C ALA A 60 9.84 -13.98 -23.30
N SER A 61 9.08 -12.91 -23.54
CA SER A 61 8.44 -12.67 -24.83
C SER A 61 9.45 -12.40 -25.96
N LEU A 62 10.50 -11.60 -25.68
CA LEU A 62 11.57 -11.31 -26.63
C LEU A 62 12.43 -12.56 -26.91
N LEU A 63 12.70 -13.37 -25.87
CA LEU A 63 13.38 -14.65 -26.04
C LEU A 63 12.54 -15.60 -26.89
N TYR A 64 11.24 -15.68 -26.65
CA TYR A 64 10.34 -16.50 -27.45
C TYR A 64 10.33 -16.07 -28.91
N GLU A 65 10.26 -14.76 -29.19
CA GLU A 65 10.41 -14.21 -30.55
C GLU A 65 11.75 -14.62 -31.16
N SER A 66 12.87 -14.49 -30.44
CA SER A 66 14.19 -14.87 -30.93
C SER A 66 14.28 -16.36 -31.32
N VAL A 67 13.63 -17.24 -30.56
CA VAL A 67 13.56 -18.68 -30.84
C VAL A 67 12.71 -18.93 -32.09
N LEU A 68 11.59 -18.22 -32.25
CA LEU A 68 10.77 -18.31 -33.46
C LEU A 68 11.56 -17.85 -34.69
N VAL A 69 12.34 -16.76 -34.60
CA VAL A 69 13.18 -16.24 -35.68
C VAL A 69 14.25 -17.26 -36.07
N GLN A 70 14.95 -17.83 -35.10
CA GLN A 70 15.93 -18.89 -35.35
C GLN A 70 15.29 -20.11 -36.04
N ARG A 71 14.08 -20.51 -35.63
CA ARG A 71 13.36 -21.62 -36.23
C ARG A 71 12.88 -21.32 -37.65
N ALA A 72 12.43 -20.10 -37.93
CA ALA A 72 12.03 -19.70 -39.29
C ALA A 72 13.23 -19.68 -40.24
N ILE A 73 14.38 -19.15 -39.79
CA ILE A 73 15.62 -19.17 -40.57
C ILE A 73 16.04 -20.62 -40.85
N ALA A 74 16.01 -21.49 -39.84
CA ALA A 74 16.33 -22.91 -39.99
C ALA A 74 15.38 -23.64 -40.97
N ASN A 75 14.11 -23.24 -41.01
CA ASN A 75 13.10 -23.80 -41.92
C ASN A 75 13.03 -23.07 -43.28
N GLY A 76 13.92 -22.13 -43.57
CA GLY A 76 13.91 -21.34 -44.82
C GLY A 76 12.69 -20.43 -44.99
N SER A 77 11.95 -20.16 -43.91
CA SER A 77 10.79 -19.27 -43.91
C SER A 77 11.23 -17.81 -43.72
N PRO A 78 10.56 -16.85 -44.38
CA PRO A 78 10.91 -15.44 -44.26
C PRO A 78 10.66 -14.92 -42.83
N VAL A 79 11.62 -14.19 -42.26
CA VAL A 79 11.53 -13.64 -40.89
C VAL A 79 10.30 -12.75 -40.70
N ASN A 80 9.84 -12.06 -41.76
CA ASN A 80 8.62 -11.26 -41.76
C ASN A 80 7.31 -12.05 -41.50
N SER A 81 7.33 -13.39 -41.54
CA SER A 81 6.15 -14.19 -41.20
C SER A 81 5.94 -14.39 -39.70
N ILE A 82 6.88 -13.94 -38.87
CA ILE A 82 6.79 -14.04 -37.41
C ILE A 82 6.10 -12.78 -36.88
N ALA A 83 5.06 -12.98 -36.08
CA ALA A 83 4.42 -11.88 -35.38
C ALA A 83 5.41 -11.28 -34.36
N PRO A 84 5.67 -9.95 -34.40
CA PRO A 84 6.54 -9.31 -33.44
C PRO A 84 6.00 -9.44 -32.01
N SER A 85 6.89 -9.48 -31.01
CA SER A 85 6.48 -9.61 -29.62
C SER A 85 5.52 -8.48 -29.22
N PRO A 86 4.41 -8.78 -28.52
CA PRO A 86 3.49 -7.78 -28.01
C PRO A 86 4.12 -6.88 -26.93
N LEU A 87 5.26 -7.28 -26.36
CA LEU A 87 6.01 -6.51 -25.36
C LEU A 87 7.34 -6.05 -25.98
N ASN A 88 7.50 -4.74 -26.16
CA ASN A 88 8.68 -4.13 -26.78
C ASN A 88 9.33 -3.09 -25.84
N PRO A 89 10.67 -2.96 -25.76
CA PRO A 89 11.31 -1.89 -24.98
C PRO A 89 10.90 -0.46 -25.39
N THR A 90 10.34 -0.22 -26.58
CA THR A 90 9.86 1.10 -27.00
C THR A 90 8.42 1.42 -26.63
N ILE A 91 7.61 0.45 -26.16
CA ILE A 91 6.26 0.78 -25.68
C ILE A 91 6.35 1.41 -24.29
N ALA A 92 5.79 2.61 -24.14
CA ALA A 92 5.67 3.25 -22.84
C ALA A 92 4.77 2.39 -21.95
N PHE A 93 5.29 1.94 -20.82
CA PHE A 93 4.50 1.20 -19.83
C PHE A 93 3.43 2.14 -19.26
N VAL A 94 2.17 1.74 -19.44
CA VAL A 94 1.02 2.42 -18.85
C VAL A 94 0.36 1.43 -17.89
N PRO A 95 0.46 1.63 -16.57
CA PRO A 95 -0.21 0.77 -15.60
C PRO A 95 -1.72 0.85 -15.78
N ALA A 96 -2.43 -0.25 -15.49
CA ALA A 96 -3.87 -0.26 -15.57
C ALA A 96 -4.44 0.75 -14.56
N THR A 97 -5.48 1.49 -14.96
CA THR A 97 -6.12 2.48 -14.10
C THR A 97 -6.61 1.87 -12.78
N ALA A 98 -7.08 0.62 -12.81
CA ALA A 98 -7.48 -0.13 -11.62
C ALA A 98 -6.32 -0.31 -10.62
N ASP A 99 -5.11 -0.65 -11.08
CA ASP A 99 -3.94 -0.84 -10.21
C ASP A 99 -3.52 0.47 -9.55
N VAL A 100 -3.62 1.59 -10.28
CA VAL A 100 -3.38 2.94 -9.75
C VAL A 100 -4.36 3.28 -8.63
N TRP A 101 -5.66 3.02 -8.84
CA TRP A 101 -6.69 3.27 -7.82
C TRP A 101 -6.50 2.39 -6.58
N VAL A 102 -6.24 1.10 -6.76
CA VAL A 102 -6.02 0.17 -5.65
C VAL A 102 -4.82 0.58 -4.82
N ASN A 103 -3.68 0.87 -5.45
CA ASN A 103 -2.51 1.34 -4.74
C ASN A 103 -2.73 2.69 -4.05
N GLY A 104 -3.43 3.62 -4.71
CA GLY A 104 -3.84 4.89 -4.11
C GLY A 104 -4.66 4.68 -2.82
N LEU A 105 -5.66 3.79 -2.86
CA LEU A 105 -6.45 3.45 -1.68
C LEU A 105 -5.59 2.85 -0.56
N TRP A 106 -4.67 1.94 -0.88
CA TRP A 106 -3.73 1.40 0.12
C TRP A 106 -2.86 2.48 0.76
N PHE A 107 -2.30 3.39 -0.03
CA PHE A 107 -1.52 4.53 0.49
C PHE A 107 -2.34 5.44 1.39
N THR A 108 -3.57 5.79 1.00
CA THR A 108 -4.44 6.64 1.84
C THR A 108 -4.80 5.97 3.16
N SER A 109 -5.07 4.66 3.12
CA SER A 109 -5.36 3.85 4.30
C SER A 109 -4.19 3.82 5.28
N LEU A 110 -2.97 3.63 4.75
CA LEU A 110 -1.73 3.68 5.53
C LEU A 110 -1.54 5.07 6.17
N PHE A 111 -1.71 6.13 5.39
CA PHE A 111 -1.55 7.50 5.85
C PHE A 111 -2.54 7.87 6.96
N LEU A 112 -3.82 7.53 6.82
CA LEU A 112 -4.85 7.74 7.83
C LEU A 112 -4.53 6.96 9.12
N SER A 113 -4.05 5.72 9.00
CA SER A 113 -3.64 4.91 10.14
C SER A 113 -2.45 5.53 10.90
N LEU A 114 -1.39 5.93 10.20
CA LEU A 114 -0.23 6.59 10.80
C LEU A 114 -0.60 7.93 11.44
N THR A 115 -1.46 8.71 10.79
CA THR A 115 -1.93 9.99 11.33
C THR A 115 -2.69 9.78 12.63
N THR A 116 -3.57 8.78 12.68
CA THR A 116 -4.32 8.41 13.89
C THR A 116 -3.36 7.97 15.00
N ALA A 117 -2.36 7.13 14.68
CA ALA A 117 -1.34 6.70 15.62
C ALA A 117 -0.50 7.89 16.15
N LEU A 118 -0.15 8.84 15.30
CA LEU A 118 0.63 10.02 15.67
C LEU A 118 -0.16 10.95 16.60
N VAL A 119 -1.45 11.16 16.32
CA VAL A 119 -2.34 11.92 17.22
C VAL A 119 -2.49 11.20 18.55
N ALA A 120 -2.66 9.87 18.55
CA ALA A 120 -2.70 9.05 19.76
C ALA A 120 -1.43 9.22 20.62
N VAL A 121 -0.24 9.21 20.01
CA VAL A 121 1.03 9.48 20.73
C VAL A 121 1.08 10.90 21.30
N LEU A 122 0.62 11.91 20.55
CA LEU A 122 0.66 13.32 21.00
C LEU A 122 -0.30 13.61 22.16
N VAL A 123 -1.41 12.88 22.25
CA VAL A 123 -2.42 13.04 23.31
C VAL A 123 -2.01 12.33 24.60
N LYS A 124 -1.09 11.36 24.51
CA LYS A 124 -0.56 10.60 25.64
C LYS A 124 0.58 11.34 26.34
#